data_AF-R9AD93-F1
#
_entry.id   AF-R9AD93-F1
#
_cell.length_a   1.000
_cell.length_b   1.000
_cell.length_c   1.000
_cell.angle_alpha   90.00
_cell.angle_beta   90.00
_cell.angle_gamma   90.00
#
_symmetry.space_group_name_H-M   'P 1'
#
loop_
_entity.id
_entity.type
_entity.pdbx_description
1 polymer ?
#
loop_
_entity_poly.entity_id
_entity_poly.type
_entity_poly.pdbx_seq_one_letter_code
_entity_poly.pdbx_strand_id
1 'polypeptide(L)'
;MARRDQWIFSDEEVLHTPSVAAGLSASDELRDRIRGVNWLLRIGVTARVRSDSLYNACLYFHRFYMRKSLQQHDVEQTALTCLFLACKAQDAMKHVTQLAALAVFKHRSDTAKAQGRAMRDKEPMHIKDEPDVVRLQENMLSCEITLLRTLTFDLAVRQPFPLIVDAARSLQLKRFDVVMMHAVLNDSMRSNIALSYPPLVVALVAFTLPSAVADEAYLSGTYRDINWQDQRWLGAFGVDVSADVSDGHDNGDQALQPGKRSRSVSGDGDATANNSKRMKGESGSGHTNVHSSQEVKADYTDRPNDANNNAPSHTPTHTHAHHLLMDTRDAIIRFAMIFRYLDRDVRARQQANKGRIAALLSCFPKRHDSVWAEDEILGSF
;
A
#
# COMPACT_ATOMS: atom_id res chain seq x y z
N MET A 1 -13.09 -25.16 7.41
CA MET A 1 -11.87 -24.51 7.94
C MET A 1 -11.58 -23.30 7.06
N ALA A 2 -11.55 -22.09 7.62
CA ALA A 2 -11.14 -20.91 6.86
C ALA A 2 -9.70 -21.13 6.35
N ARG A 3 -9.49 -21.03 5.04
CA ARG A 3 -8.16 -21.20 4.43
C ARG A 3 -7.29 -20.06 4.95
N ARG A 4 -6.27 -20.38 5.75
CA ARG A 4 -5.24 -19.42 6.19
C ARG A 4 -4.65 -18.77 4.94
N ASP A 5 -4.54 -17.44 4.92
CA ASP A 5 -3.93 -16.72 3.81
C ASP A 5 -2.48 -17.19 3.68
N GLN A 6 -2.15 -17.82 2.54
CA GLN A 6 -0.84 -18.43 2.30
C GLN A 6 0.32 -17.41 2.26
N TRP A 7 -0.01 -16.11 2.24
CA TRP A 7 0.96 -15.02 2.16
C TRP A 7 1.09 -14.24 3.46
N ILE A 8 0.38 -14.66 4.51
CA ILE A 8 0.50 -14.09 5.85
C ILE A 8 1.29 -15.08 6.72
N PHE A 9 2.54 -14.72 6.96
CA PHE A 9 3.56 -15.50 7.66
C PHE A 9 3.62 -15.10 9.14
N SER A 10 3.81 -16.11 9.99
CA SER A 10 4.10 -15.93 11.40
C SER A 10 5.47 -15.31 11.62
N ASP A 11 5.70 -14.80 12.83
CA ASP A 11 6.97 -14.20 13.23
C ASP A 11 8.14 -15.17 13.09
N GLU A 12 7.93 -16.43 13.45
CA GLU A 12 8.93 -17.48 13.31
C GLU A 12 9.30 -17.72 11.84
N GLU A 13 8.32 -17.79 10.94
CA GLU A 13 8.54 -17.97 9.50
C GLU A 13 9.29 -16.78 8.89
N VAL A 14 8.96 -15.55 9.31
CA VAL A 14 9.64 -14.32 8.84
C VAL A 14 11.08 -14.23 9.35
N LEU A 15 11.38 -14.77 10.54
CA LEU A 15 12.73 -14.80 11.10
C LEU A 15 13.59 -15.95 10.54
N HIS A 16 12.97 -17.02 10.02
CA HIS A 16 13.65 -18.19 9.48
C HIS A 16 13.42 -18.34 7.97
N THR A 17 13.76 -17.30 7.21
CA THR A 17 13.65 -17.33 5.74
C THR A 17 14.65 -18.32 5.11
N PRO A 18 14.46 -18.70 3.84
CA PRO A 18 15.46 -19.46 3.10
C PRO A 18 16.85 -18.79 3.02
N SER A 19 16.92 -17.45 3.12
CA SER A 19 18.20 -16.73 3.14
C SER A 19 18.92 -16.93 4.48
N VAL A 20 18.19 -16.84 5.59
CA VAL A 20 18.72 -17.11 6.94
C VAL A 20 19.15 -18.57 7.07
N ALA A 21 18.33 -19.51 6.58
CA ALA A 21 18.68 -20.93 6.56
C ALA A 21 19.94 -21.23 5.73
N ALA A 22 20.24 -20.40 4.72
CA ALA A 22 21.46 -20.48 3.93
C ALA A 22 22.66 -19.72 4.54
N GLY A 23 22.51 -19.19 5.75
CA GLY A 23 23.60 -18.57 6.53
C GLY A 23 23.69 -17.05 6.42
N LEU A 24 22.72 -16.36 5.82
CA LEU A 24 22.66 -14.90 5.83
C LEU A 24 22.14 -14.39 7.17
N SER A 25 22.73 -13.33 7.74
CA SER A 25 22.16 -12.72 8.96
C SER A 25 20.81 -12.06 8.65
N ALA A 26 19.87 -12.07 9.60
CA ALA A 26 18.58 -11.40 9.42
C ALA A 26 18.74 -9.89 9.12
N SER A 27 19.77 -9.26 9.69
CA SER A 27 20.09 -7.85 9.45
C SER A 27 20.61 -7.57 8.04
N ASP A 28 21.41 -8.49 7.47
CA ASP A 28 21.92 -8.35 6.10
C ASP A 28 20.81 -8.68 5.09
N GLU A 29 19.97 -9.68 5.37
CA GLU A 29 18.77 -9.94 4.58
C GLU A 29 17.86 -8.71 4.51
N LEU A 30 17.57 -8.09 5.66
CA LEU A 30 16.76 -6.87 5.70
C LEU A 30 17.40 -5.74 4.89
N ARG A 31 18.71 -5.55 5.01
CA ARG A 31 19.46 -4.55 4.23
C ARG A 31 19.34 -4.81 2.73
N ASP A 32 19.48 -6.05 2.30
CA ASP A 32 19.39 -6.44 0.90
C ASP A 32 17.97 -6.31 0.34
N ARG A 33 16.96 -6.65 1.14
CA ARG A 33 15.56 -6.41 0.77
C ARG A 33 15.26 -4.92 0.59
N ILE A 34 15.71 -4.08 1.52
CA ILE A 34 15.58 -2.62 1.42
C ILE A 34 16.30 -2.09 0.17
N ARG A 35 17.51 -2.59 -0.12
CA ARG A 35 18.26 -2.26 -1.34
C ARG A 35 17.47 -2.63 -2.60
N GLY A 36 16.90 -3.83 -2.65
CA GLY A 36 16.08 -4.29 -3.77
C GLY A 36 14.83 -3.47 -3.99
N VAL A 37 14.09 -3.15 -2.91
CA VAL A 37 12.92 -2.27 -2.97
C VAL A 37 13.30 -0.86 -3.42
N ASN A 38 14.39 -0.29 -2.90
CA ASN A 38 14.87 1.02 -3.34
C ASN A 38 15.21 1.05 -4.84
N TRP A 39 15.88 0.00 -5.33
CA TRP A 39 16.17 -0.14 -6.75
C TRP A 39 14.90 -0.25 -7.59
N LEU A 40 13.96 -1.10 -7.17
CA LEU A 40 12.66 -1.28 -7.80
C LEU A 40 11.91 0.05 -7.94
N LEU A 41 11.75 0.77 -6.82
CA LEU A 41 11.04 2.05 -6.78
C LEU A 41 11.75 3.10 -7.64
N ARG A 42 13.08 3.16 -7.59
CA ARG A 42 13.87 4.11 -8.40
C ARG A 42 13.65 3.91 -9.90
N ILE A 43 13.70 2.66 -10.35
CA ILE A 43 13.46 2.33 -11.76
C ILE A 43 11.99 2.54 -12.13
N GLY A 44 11.06 2.06 -11.30
CA GLY A 44 9.64 2.17 -11.55
C GLY A 44 9.12 3.61 -11.61
N VAL A 45 9.56 4.48 -10.70
CA VAL A 45 9.23 5.92 -10.75
C VAL A 45 9.82 6.57 -12.01
N THR A 46 11.07 6.27 -12.35
CA THR A 46 11.70 6.81 -13.57
C THR A 46 10.98 6.32 -14.84
N ALA A 47 10.51 5.07 -14.84
CA ALA A 47 9.72 4.47 -15.91
C ALA A 47 8.23 4.89 -15.91
N ARG A 48 7.82 5.75 -14.97
CA ARG A 48 6.42 6.19 -14.78
C ARG A 48 5.46 5.01 -14.62
N VAL A 49 5.82 4.08 -13.75
CA VAL A 49 4.94 2.98 -13.34
C VAL A 49 3.94 3.51 -12.31
N ARG A 50 2.69 3.05 -12.39
CA ARG A 50 1.63 3.46 -11.45
C ARG A 50 1.93 2.98 -10.03
N SER A 51 1.48 3.72 -9.02
CA SER A 51 1.75 3.41 -7.61
C SER A 51 1.22 2.05 -7.15
N ASP A 52 0.08 1.61 -7.67
CA ASP A 52 -0.50 0.29 -7.39
C ASP A 52 0.35 -0.85 -7.97
N SER A 53 0.87 -0.68 -9.19
CA SER A 53 1.82 -1.62 -9.79
C SER A 53 3.14 -1.65 -9.02
N LEU A 54 3.62 -0.50 -8.51
CA LEU A 54 4.81 -0.44 -7.65
C LEU A 54 4.61 -1.22 -6.35
N TYR A 55 3.46 -1.05 -5.69
CA TYR A 55 3.14 -1.78 -4.47
C TYR A 55 3.10 -3.30 -4.72
N ASN A 56 2.42 -3.73 -5.79
CA ASN A 56 2.39 -5.15 -6.19
C ASN A 56 3.79 -5.71 -6.44
N ALA A 57 4.63 -4.95 -7.14
CA ALA A 57 6.00 -5.36 -7.42
C ALA A 57 6.82 -5.54 -6.15
N CYS A 58 6.72 -4.61 -5.19
CA CYS A 58 7.37 -4.74 -3.88
C CYS A 58 6.83 -5.97 -3.11
N LEU A 59 5.52 -6.20 -3.11
CA LEU A 59 4.95 -7.37 -2.44
C LEU A 59 5.39 -8.68 -3.08
N TYR A 60 5.42 -8.77 -4.42
CA TYR A 60 5.95 -9.93 -5.14
C TYR A 60 7.39 -10.21 -4.77
N PHE A 61 8.22 -9.16 -4.70
CA PHE A 61 9.61 -9.25 -4.29
C PHE A 61 9.74 -9.81 -2.87
N HIS A 62 8.95 -9.30 -1.92
CA HIS A 62 8.95 -9.80 -0.54
C HIS A 62 8.51 -11.26 -0.45
N ARG A 63 7.41 -11.62 -1.13
CA ARG A 63 6.87 -12.99 -1.21
C ARG A 63 7.84 -13.97 -1.87
N PHE A 64 8.55 -13.55 -2.91
CA PHE A 64 9.54 -14.37 -3.60
C PHE A 64 10.64 -14.83 -2.64
N TYR A 65 11.19 -13.89 -1.87
CA TYR A 65 12.26 -14.20 -0.91
C TYR A 65 11.76 -14.86 0.39
N MET A 66 10.46 -15.08 0.57
CA MET A 66 9.96 -16.02 1.59
C MET A 66 10.09 -17.48 1.15
N ARG A 67 10.32 -17.74 -0.14
CA ARG A 67 10.42 -19.09 -0.72
C ARG A 67 11.75 -19.34 -1.44
N LYS A 68 12.56 -18.31 -1.63
CA LYS A 68 13.86 -18.33 -2.33
C LYS A 68 14.91 -17.57 -1.52
N SER A 69 16.17 -17.96 -1.65
CA SER A 69 17.29 -17.31 -0.93
C SER A 69 17.87 -16.15 -1.74
N LEU A 70 18.22 -15.06 -1.05
CA LEU A 70 18.98 -13.92 -1.58
C LEU A 70 20.38 -14.31 -2.08
N GLN A 71 20.92 -15.43 -1.60
CA GLN A 71 22.21 -15.94 -2.06
C GLN A 71 22.11 -16.66 -3.41
N GLN A 72 20.91 -17.13 -3.78
CA GLN A 72 20.67 -17.89 -5.02
C GLN A 72 20.10 -17.03 -6.14
N HIS A 73 19.42 -15.94 -5.78
CA HIS A 73 18.74 -15.05 -6.73
C HIS A 73 19.20 -13.62 -6.52
N ASP A 74 19.65 -12.98 -7.60
CA ASP A 74 20.12 -11.60 -7.53
C ASP A 74 18.98 -10.64 -7.17
N VAL A 75 19.29 -9.74 -6.24
CA VAL A 75 18.35 -8.78 -5.64
C VAL A 75 17.79 -7.82 -6.68
N GLU A 76 18.67 -7.21 -7.47
CA GLU A 76 18.31 -6.13 -8.38
C GLU A 76 17.59 -6.67 -9.63
N GLN A 77 18.05 -7.80 -10.15
CA GLN A 77 17.40 -8.54 -11.22
C GLN A 77 16.01 -9.04 -10.81
N THR A 78 15.87 -9.60 -9.60
CA THR A 78 14.57 -10.06 -9.09
C THR A 78 13.62 -8.89 -8.90
N ALA A 79 14.10 -7.76 -8.37
CA ALA A 79 13.32 -6.53 -8.24
C ALA A 79 12.80 -6.02 -9.59
N LEU A 80 13.65 -5.98 -10.63
CA LEU A 80 13.24 -5.60 -11.98
C LEU A 80 12.22 -6.57 -12.58
N THR A 81 12.40 -7.86 -12.33
CA THR A 81 11.47 -8.91 -12.80
C THR A 81 10.11 -8.78 -12.12
N CYS A 82 10.08 -8.47 -10.81
CA CYS A 82 8.83 -8.19 -10.09
C CYS A 82 8.12 -6.96 -10.63
N LEU A 83 8.87 -5.88 -10.93
CA LEU A 83 8.33 -4.68 -11.56
C LEU A 83 7.72 -4.96 -12.93
N PHE A 84 8.44 -5.71 -13.77
CA PHE A 84 7.96 -6.13 -15.08
C PHE A 84 6.67 -6.96 -14.97
N LEU A 85 6.65 -7.98 -14.11
CA LEU A 85 5.49 -8.83 -13.90
C LEU A 85 4.28 -8.04 -13.37
N ALA A 86 4.47 -7.14 -12.41
CA ALA A 86 3.40 -6.31 -11.87
C ALA A 86 2.80 -5.37 -12.91
N CYS A 87 3.61 -4.79 -13.80
CA CYS A 87 3.12 -3.97 -14.92
C CYS A 87 2.25 -4.79 -15.88
N LYS A 88 2.61 -6.05 -16.13
CA LYS A 88 1.80 -6.97 -16.96
C LYS A 88 0.50 -7.35 -16.29
N ALA A 89 0.52 -7.63 -14.99
CA ALA A 89 -0.68 -8.02 -14.24
C ALA A 89 -1.71 -6.89 -14.06
N GLN A 90 -1.32 -5.63 -14.28
CA GLN A 90 -2.12 -4.42 -14.03
C GLN A 90 -2.51 -3.65 -15.30
N ASP A 91 -2.41 -4.29 -16.47
CA ASP A 91 -2.67 -3.69 -17.79
C ASP A 91 -1.88 -2.39 -18.06
N ALA A 92 -0.72 -2.25 -17.42
CA ALA A 92 0.18 -1.10 -17.52
C ALA A 92 1.55 -1.53 -18.09
N MET A 93 1.52 -2.39 -19.11
CA MET A 93 2.69 -3.10 -19.63
C MET A 93 3.85 -2.17 -19.98
N LYS A 94 5.05 -2.56 -19.56
CA LYS A 94 6.32 -1.95 -19.96
C LYS A 94 7.11 -2.99 -20.74
N HIS A 95 7.77 -2.57 -21.83
CA HIS A 95 8.63 -3.49 -22.57
C HIS A 95 9.83 -3.89 -21.71
N VAL A 96 10.17 -5.19 -21.68
CA VAL A 96 11.30 -5.69 -20.88
C VAL A 96 12.61 -4.98 -21.25
N THR A 97 12.84 -4.73 -22.54
CA THR A 97 14.01 -3.99 -23.04
C THR A 97 14.07 -2.56 -22.49
N GLN A 98 12.92 -1.89 -22.33
CA GLN A 98 12.89 -0.54 -21.76
C GLN A 98 13.32 -0.53 -20.29
N LEU A 99 12.85 -1.50 -19.51
CA LEU A 99 13.22 -1.63 -18.10
C LEU A 99 14.69 -2.04 -17.94
N ALA A 100 15.16 -3.00 -18.74
CA ALA A 100 16.55 -3.46 -18.73
C ALA A 100 17.51 -2.34 -19.15
N ALA A 101 17.21 -1.62 -20.24
CA ALA A 101 18.02 -0.51 -20.71
C ALA A 101 18.06 0.63 -19.67
N LEU A 102 16.93 0.93 -19.03
CA LEU A 102 16.86 1.93 -17.96
C LEU A 102 17.68 1.52 -16.73
N ALA A 103 17.61 0.25 -16.34
CA ALA A 103 18.42 -0.31 -15.25
C ALA A 103 19.92 -0.15 -15.52
N VAL A 104 20.40 -0.63 -16.68
CA VAL A 104 21.82 -0.52 -17.07
C VAL A 104 22.26 0.94 -17.15
N PHE A 105 21.43 1.81 -17.76
CA PHE A 105 21.70 3.25 -17.84
C PHE A 105 21.86 3.87 -16.44
N LYS A 106 20.97 3.56 -15.49
CA LYS A 106 21.06 4.07 -14.12
C LYS A 106 22.30 3.55 -13.38
N HIS A 107 22.65 2.28 -13.51
CA HIS A 107 23.89 1.74 -12.94
C HIS A 107 25.14 2.46 -13.48
N ARG A 108 25.20 2.70 -14.79
CA ARG A 108 26.29 3.45 -15.42
C ARG A 108 26.34 4.89 -14.93
N SER A 109 25.17 5.53 -14.79
CA SER A 109 25.06 6.88 -14.23
C SER A 109 25.64 6.97 -12.82
N ASP A 110 25.26 6.03 -11.94
CA ASP A 110 25.74 5.98 -10.57
C ASP A 110 27.25 5.71 -10.50
N THR A 111 27.73 4.79 -11.33
CA THR A 111 29.16 4.44 -11.41
C THR A 111 29.99 5.64 -11.91
N ALA A 112 29.53 6.35 -12.93
CA ALA A 112 30.19 7.54 -13.45
C ALA A 112 30.24 8.66 -12.39
N LYS A 113 29.13 8.90 -11.68
CA LYS A 113 29.08 9.88 -10.57
C LYS A 113 30.04 9.52 -9.45
N ALA A 114 30.08 8.26 -9.02
CA ALA A 114 31.00 7.80 -7.97
C ALA A 114 32.47 7.97 -8.37
N GLN A 115 32.77 7.93 -9.68
CA GLN A 115 34.10 8.12 -10.24
C GLN A 115 34.41 9.58 -10.63
N GLY A 116 33.48 10.52 -10.41
CA GLY A 116 33.61 11.92 -10.82
C GLY A 116 33.64 12.15 -12.34
N ARG A 117 33.11 11.21 -13.12
CA ARG A 117 33.12 11.23 -14.59
C ARG A 117 31.77 11.68 -15.14
N ALA A 118 31.79 12.33 -16.30
CA ALA A 118 30.57 12.63 -17.03
C ALA A 118 29.94 11.34 -17.58
N MET A 119 28.61 11.28 -17.59
CA MET A 119 27.87 10.17 -18.17
C MET A 119 28.04 10.16 -19.69
N ARG A 120 28.43 9.02 -20.25
CA ARG A 120 28.63 8.86 -21.71
C ARG A 120 27.29 8.73 -22.45
N ASP A 121 26.35 7.99 -21.87
CA ASP A 121 25.08 7.67 -22.49
C ASP A 121 24.07 8.80 -22.26
N LYS A 122 23.39 9.25 -23.33
CA LYS A 122 22.41 10.35 -23.25
C LYS A 122 21.03 9.88 -22.81
N GLU A 123 20.58 8.73 -23.32
CA GLU A 123 19.27 8.16 -22.99
C GLU A 123 19.33 6.64 -22.89
N PRO A 124 18.48 6.02 -22.05
CA PRO A 124 18.46 4.57 -21.88
C PRO A 124 18.29 3.77 -23.17
N MET A 125 17.41 4.20 -24.07
CA MET A 125 17.08 3.40 -25.25
C MET A 125 18.18 3.38 -26.32
N HIS A 126 19.19 4.25 -26.22
CA HIS A 126 20.34 4.22 -27.13
C HIS A 126 21.26 3.00 -26.89
N ILE A 127 21.22 2.41 -25.68
CA ILE A 127 22.04 1.26 -25.31
C ILE A 127 21.27 -0.07 -25.38
N LYS A 128 20.08 -0.07 -25.98
CA LYS A 128 19.15 -1.23 -25.94
C LYS A 128 19.73 -2.52 -26.55
N ASP A 129 20.59 -2.37 -27.56
CA ASP A 129 21.18 -3.48 -28.32
C ASP A 129 22.56 -3.90 -27.75
N GLU A 130 23.02 -3.24 -26.68
CA GLU A 130 24.29 -3.57 -26.04
C GLU A 130 24.21 -4.89 -25.28
N PRO A 131 25.32 -5.67 -25.22
CA PRO A 131 25.33 -7.02 -24.65
C PRO A 131 24.88 -7.06 -23.18
N ASP A 132 25.12 -6.00 -22.41
CA ASP A 132 24.68 -5.93 -21.01
C ASP A 132 23.16 -5.82 -20.88
N VAL A 133 22.51 -5.06 -21.77
CA VAL A 133 21.05 -4.88 -21.77
C VAL A 133 20.36 -6.15 -22.26
N VAL A 134 20.87 -6.74 -23.35
CA VAL A 134 20.34 -8.00 -23.90
C VAL A 134 20.44 -9.12 -22.87
N ARG A 135 21.60 -9.27 -22.22
CA ARG A 135 21.81 -10.27 -21.16
C ARG A 135 20.86 -10.04 -19.97
N LEU A 136 20.70 -8.78 -19.52
CA LEU A 136 19.76 -8.48 -18.43
C LEU A 136 18.31 -8.79 -18.83
N GLN A 137 17.92 -8.50 -20.06
CA GLN A 137 16.60 -8.87 -20.59
C GLN A 137 16.38 -10.39 -20.55
N GLU A 138 17.32 -11.19 -21.05
CA GLU A 138 17.23 -12.66 -21.03
C GLU A 138 17.14 -13.20 -19.60
N ASN A 139 17.94 -12.65 -18.69
CA ASN A 139 17.90 -12.99 -17.27
C ASN A 139 16.56 -12.64 -16.63
N MET A 140 15.98 -11.47 -16.93
CA MET A 140 14.65 -11.08 -16.45
C MET A 140 13.56 -12.03 -16.94
N LEU A 141 13.58 -12.41 -18.22
CA LEU A 141 12.61 -13.34 -18.80
C LEU A 141 12.74 -14.76 -18.21
N SER A 142 13.98 -15.21 -17.96
CA SER A 142 14.23 -16.50 -17.28
C SER A 142 13.77 -16.47 -15.82
N CYS A 143 14.06 -15.36 -15.12
CA CYS A 143 13.65 -15.14 -13.74
C CYS A 143 12.12 -15.06 -13.60
N GLU A 144 11.42 -14.52 -14.61
CA GLU A 144 9.96 -14.38 -14.60
C GLU A 144 9.26 -15.73 -14.43
N ILE A 145 9.71 -16.76 -15.14
CA ILE A 145 9.10 -18.11 -15.02
C ILE A 145 9.26 -18.64 -13.60
N THR A 146 10.43 -18.41 -13.00
CA THR A 146 10.70 -18.81 -11.61
C THR A 146 9.87 -17.99 -10.63
N LEU A 147 9.71 -16.69 -10.87
CA LEU A 147 8.90 -15.79 -10.07
C LEU A 147 7.43 -16.21 -10.07
N LEU A 148 6.84 -16.44 -11.25
CA LEU A 148 5.44 -16.88 -11.41
C LEU A 148 5.17 -18.19 -10.66
N ARG A 149 6.05 -19.18 -10.81
CA ARG A 149 5.94 -20.47 -10.10
C ARG A 149 6.07 -20.28 -8.59
N THR A 150 7.01 -19.45 -8.15
CA THR A 150 7.24 -19.17 -6.73
C THR A 150 6.04 -18.43 -6.11
N LEU A 151 5.40 -17.54 -6.86
CA LEU A 151 4.17 -16.85 -6.47
C LEU A 151 2.91 -17.72 -6.63
N THR A 152 3.03 -18.99 -7.01
CA THR A 152 1.88 -19.88 -7.25
C THR A 152 0.86 -19.29 -8.23
N PHE A 153 1.31 -18.44 -9.16
CA PHE A 153 0.46 -17.65 -10.06
C PHE A 153 -0.58 -16.76 -9.36
N ASP A 154 -0.40 -16.47 -8.07
CA ASP A 154 -1.28 -15.64 -7.26
C ASP A 154 -0.87 -14.16 -7.36
N LEU A 155 -1.30 -13.54 -8.46
CA LEU A 155 -0.99 -12.15 -8.81
C LEU A 155 -2.08 -11.16 -8.34
N ALA A 156 -3.18 -11.66 -7.77
CA ALA A 156 -4.28 -10.83 -7.30
C ALA A 156 -3.95 -10.30 -5.90
N VAL A 157 -3.49 -9.04 -5.82
CA VAL A 157 -3.12 -8.41 -4.55
C VAL A 157 -4.16 -7.38 -4.13
N ARG A 158 -4.74 -7.58 -2.95
CA ARG A 158 -5.58 -6.57 -2.29
C ARG A 158 -4.70 -5.42 -1.78
N GLN A 159 -4.99 -4.21 -2.24
CA GLN A 159 -4.25 -3.01 -1.88
C GLN A 159 -4.75 -2.38 -0.58
N PRO A 160 -3.87 -1.81 0.26
CA PRO A 160 -4.27 -1.03 1.44
C PRO A 160 -4.75 0.38 1.08
N PHE A 161 -4.26 0.98 0.00
CA PHE A 161 -4.54 2.39 -0.34
C PHE A 161 -6.05 2.71 -0.53
N PRO A 162 -6.87 1.88 -1.21
CA PRO A 162 -8.30 2.12 -1.30
C PRO A 162 -8.99 2.24 0.07
N LEU A 163 -8.57 1.44 1.06
CA LEU A 163 -9.11 1.49 2.42
C LEU A 163 -8.82 2.84 3.10
N ILE A 164 -7.62 3.38 2.87
CA ILE A 164 -7.22 4.70 3.37
C ILE A 164 -8.08 5.79 2.75
N VAL A 165 -8.34 5.71 1.44
CA VAL A 165 -9.14 6.71 0.71
C VAL A 165 -10.59 6.70 1.19
N ASP A 166 -11.16 5.52 1.39
CA ASP A 166 -12.54 5.38 1.89
C ASP A 166 -12.68 5.90 3.32
N ALA A 167 -11.72 5.57 4.20
CA ALA A 167 -11.69 6.07 5.57
C ALA A 167 -11.50 7.60 5.61
N ALA A 168 -10.58 8.14 4.81
CA ALA A 168 -10.35 9.58 4.71
C ALA A 168 -11.59 10.33 4.18
N ARG A 169 -12.35 9.72 3.26
CA ARG A 169 -13.63 10.28 2.78
C ARG A 169 -14.68 10.30 3.88
N SER A 170 -14.80 9.21 4.66
CA SER A 170 -15.73 9.11 5.79
C SER A 170 -15.45 10.15 6.87
N LEU A 171 -14.17 10.43 7.13
CA LEU A 171 -13.71 11.39 8.15
C LEU A 171 -13.51 12.81 7.60
N GLN A 172 -13.89 13.06 6.33
CA GLN A 172 -13.80 14.36 5.66
C GLN A 172 -12.39 14.99 5.69
N LEU A 173 -11.35 14.15 5.63
CA LEU A 173 -9.96 14.59 5.66
C LEU A 173 -9.57 15.35 4.38
N LYS A 174 -8.50 16.15 4.49
CA LYS A 174 -8.02 16.94 3.36
C LYS A 174 -7.09 16.10 2.48
N ARG A 175 -6.96 16.52 1.21
CA ARG A 175 -6.12 15.82 0.22
C ARG A 175 -4.68 15.65 0.68
N PHE A 176 -4.12 16.66 1.35
CA PHE A 176 -2.74 16.61 1.80
C PHE A 176 -2.51 15.63 2.96
N ASP A 177 -3.53 15.35 3.80
CA ASP A 177 -3.48 14.26 4.79
C ASP A 177 -3.32 12.91 4.10
N VAL A 178 -4.11 12.67 3.05
CA VAL A 178 -4.05 11.43 2.25
C VAL A 178 -2.70 11.30 1.54
N VAL A 179 -2.11 12.41 1.07
CA VAL A 179 -0.76 12.40 0.50
C VAL A 179 0.28 11.96 1.54
N MET A 180 0.15 12.40 2.79
CA MET A 180 1.03 11.98 3.88
C MET A 180 0.85 10.49 4.21
N MET A 181 -0.39 10.01 4.28
CA MET A 181 -0.70 8.59 4.49
C MET A 181 -0.14 7.72 3.36
N HIS A 182 -0.26 8.19 2.11
CA HIS A 182 0.33 7.51 0.95
C HIS A 182 1.87 7.50 1.00
N ALA A 183 2.50 8.57 1.51
CA ALA A 183 3.95 8.60 1.71
C ALA A 183 4.39 7.54 2.73
N VAL A 184 3.71 7.44 3.88
CA VAL A 184 3.97 6.39 4.87
C VAL A 184 3.73 5.00 4.29
N LEU A 185 2.65 4.83 3.52
CA LEU A 185 2.38 3.56 2.84
C LEU A 185 3.52 3.19 1.87
N ASN A 186 4.07 4.15 1.14
CA ASN A 186 5.21 3.91 0.24
C ASN A 186 6.47 3.49 1.02
N ASP A 187 6.71 4.11 2.17
CA ASP A 187 7.82 3.73 3.04
C ASP A 187 7.63 2.33 3.64
N SER A 188 6.38 1.92 3.86
CA SER A 188 6.06 0.60 4.40
C SER A 188 6.48 -0.54 3.47
N MET A 189 6.59 -0.26 2.16
CA MET A 189 7.04 -1.22 1.17
C MET A 189 8.50 -1.66 1.37
N ARG A 190 9.29 -0.95 2.18
CA ARG A 190 10.66 -1.37 2.56
C ARG A 190 10.70 -2.32 3.74
N SER A 191 9.60 -2.39 4.48
CA SER A 191 9.43 -3.30 5.61
C SER A 191 8.80 -4.62 5.17
N ASN A 192 8.82 -5.61 6.06
CA ASN A 192 8.17 -6.90 5.86
C ASN A 192 6.73 -6.93 6.42
N ILE A 193 6.13 -5.81 6.85
CA ILE A 193 4.81 -5.82 7.51
C ILE A 193 3.70 -6.39 6.61
N ALA A 194 3.81 -6.22 5.29
CA ALA A 194 2.84 -6.76 4.32
C ALA A 194 2.92 -8.30 4.16
N LEU A 195 3.96 -8.94 4.73
CA LEU A 195 4.07 -10.40 4.84
C LEU A 195 3.46 -10.93 6.13
N SER A 196 3.31 -10.11 7.17
CA SER A 196 2.79 -10.56 8.47
C SER A 196 1.37 -10.11 8.76
N TYR A 197 0.90 -9.07 8.08
CA TYR A 197 -0.36 -8.44 8.38
C TYR A 197 -1.24 -8.27 7.15
N PRO A 198 -2.57 -8.44 7.28
CA PRO A 198 -3.51 -8.17 6.21
C PRO A 198 -3.45 -6.71 5.75
N PRO A 199 -3.89 -6.39 4.51
CA PRO A 199 -3.90 -5.02 3.99
C PRO A 199 -4.64 -4.01 4.88
N LEU A 200 -5.63 -4.44 5.65
CA LEU A 200 -6.32 -3.58 6.61
C LEU A 200 -5.36 -3.02 7.67
N VAL A 201 -4.58 -3.88 8.32
CA VAL A 201 -3.61 -3.44 9.35
C VAL A 201 -2.56 -2.53 8.74
N VAL A 202 -2.04 -2.85 7.55
CA VAL A 202 -1.10 -1.98 6.83
C VAL A 202 -1.72 -0.61 6.52
N ALA A 203 -3.00 -0.56 6.17
CA ALA A 203 -3.73 0.68 5.98
C ALA A 203 -3.87 1.47 7.29
N LEU A 204 -4.16 0.80 8.42
CA LEU A 204 -4.24 1.44 9.74
C LEU A 204 -2.89 2.05 10.15
N VAL A 205 -1.77 1.35 9.94
CA VAL A 205 -0.43 1.89 10.18
C VAL A 205 -0.20 3.15 9.36
N ALA A 206 -0.47 3.09 8.05
CA ALA A 206 -0.32 4.25 7.16
C ALA A 206 -1.27 5.41 7.49
N PHE A 207 -2.42 5.11 8.11
CA PHE A 207 -3.43 6.09 8.51
C PHE A 207 -3.09 6.78 9.83
N THR A 208 -2.55 6.07 10.83
CA THR A 208 -2.28 6.60 12.18
C THR A 208 -0.88 7.20 12.32
N LEU A 209 0.13 6.61 11.69
CA LEU A 209 1.53 6.99 11.86
C LEU A 209 1.87 8.44 11.44
N PRO A 210 1.25 9.05 10.40
CA PRO A 210 1.47 10.46 10.08
C PRO A 210 1.34 11.41 11.27
N SER A 211 0.41 11.14 12.20
CA SER A 211 0.22 11.94 13.41
C SER A 211 1.46 12.02 14.31
N ALA A 212 2.34 11.02 14.26
CA ALA A 212 3.56 10.95 15.04
C ALA A 212 4.81 11.40 14.27
N VAL A 213 4.86 11.18 12.95
CA VAL A 213 6.09 11.38 12.15
C VAL A 213 6.09 12.62 11.27
N ALA A 214 4.92 13.16 10.92
CA ALA A 214 4.82 14.34 10.06
C ALA A 214 4.91 15.64 10.88
N ASP A 215 5.40 16.69 10.24
CA ASP A 215 5.28 18.06 10.76
C ASP A 215 3.79 18.46 10.76
N GLU A 216 3.36 19.17 11.80
CA GLU A 216 1.99 19.65 11.93
C GLU A 216 1.57 20.54 10.77
N ALA A 217 2.52 21.25 10.14
CA ALA A 217 2.26 22.06 8.95
C ALA A 217 1.74 21.24 7.75
N TYR A 218 2.00 19.93 7.73
CA TYR A 218 1.55 19.02 6.68
C TYR A 218 0.30 18.21 7.06
N LEU A 219 -0.36 18.53 8.17
CA LEU A 219 -1.57 17.84 8.65
C LEU A 219 -2.71 18.82 8.91
N SER A 220 -3.93 18.45 8.51
CA SER A 220 -5.10 19.29 8.68
C SER A 220 -5.50 19.35 10.16
N GLY A 221 -6.18 20.42 10.58
CA GLY A 221 -6.79 20.49 11.91
C GLY A 221 -7.68 19.27 12.17
N THR A 222 -8.54 18.93 11.20
CA THR A 222 -9.42 17.76 11.27
C THR A 222 -8.70 16.46 11.54
N TYR A 223 -7.52 16.23 10.94
CA TYR A 223 -6.73 15.03 11.20
C TYR A 223 -6.01 15.10 12.56
N ARG A 224 -5.49 16.27 12.94
CA ARG A 224 -4.81 16.47 14.24
C ARG A 224 -5.75 16.32 15.43
N ASP A 225 -7.03 16.63 15.25
CA ASP A 225 -8.06 16.52 16.30
C ASP A 225 -8.56 15.08 16.51
N ILE A 226 -8.08 14.09 15.73
CA ILE A 226 -8.45 12.69 15.93
C ILE A 226 -7.84 12.18 17.24
N ASN A 227 -8.70 11.75 18.16
CA ASN A 227 -8.27 11.05 19.36
C ASN A 227 -8.04 9.57 19.06
N TRP A 228 -6.77 9.14 19.04
CA TRP A 228 -6.40 7.75 18.75
C TRP A 228 -6.82 6.74 19.84
N GLN A 229 -7.08 7.21 21.07
CA GLN A 229 -7.61 6.36 22.15
C GLN A 229 -9.09 6.03 21.95
N ASP A 230 -9.81 6.89 21.23
CA ASP A 230 -11.21 6.71 20.93
C ASP A 230 -11.36 5.81 19.70
N GLN A 231 -11.90 4.61 19.88
CA GLN A 231 -11.98 3.61 18.82
C GLN A 231 -12.99 3.96 17.71
N ARG A 232 -13.77 5.04 17.82
CA ARG A 232 -14.77 5.45 16.82
C ARG A 232 -14.20 5.67 15.42
N TRP A 233 -12.94 6.07 15.29
CA TRP A 233 -12.29 6.24 13.98
C TRP A 233 -12.16 4.93 13.21
N LEU A 234 -12.16 3.77 13.88
CA LEU A 234 -12.16 2.44 13.24
C LEU A 234 -13.44 2.17 12.44
N GLY A 235 -14.55 2.84 12.78
CA GLY A 235 -15.78 2.78 12.00
C GLY A 235 -15.59 3.25 10.55
N ALA A 236 -14.63 4.14 10.29
CA ALA A 236 -14.26 4.57 8.94
C ALA A 236 -13.65 3.45 8.08
N PHE A 237 -13.17 2.38 8.73
CA PHE A 237 -12.66 1.16 8.08
C PHE A 237 -13.67 0.01 8.09
N GLY A 238 -14.92 0.27 8.51
CA GLY A 238 -15.99 -0.74 8.59
C GLY A 238 -15.83 -1.70 9.77
N VAL A 239 -15.10 -1.31 10.82
CA VAL A 239 -14.99 -2.07 12.05
C VAL A 239 -16.06 -1.57 13.02
N ASP A 240 -17.05 -2.41 13.32
CA ASP A 240 -18.12 -2.07 14.24
C ASP A 240 -17.62 -2.05 15.69
N VAL A 241 -17.50 -0.85 16.25
CA VAL A 241 -17.14 -0.60 17.66
C VAL A 241 -18.40 -0.34 18.52
N SER A 242 -19.55 -0.13 17.89
CA SER A 242 -20.78 0.39 18.52
C SER A 242 -21.62 -0.62 19.32
N ALA A 243 -21.08 -1.77 19.72
CA ALA A 243 -21.87 -2.77 20.44
C ALA A 243 -22.11 -2.44 21.93
N ASP A 244 -21.41 -1.44 22.51
CA ASP A 244 -21.35 -1.30 23.98
C ASP A 244 -21.70 0.13 24.52
N VAL A 245 -22.75 0.78 23.98
CA VAL A 245 -23.30 2.02 24.62
C VAL A 245 -24.78 1.89 25.01
N SER A 246 -25.32 0.67 25.08
CA SER A 246 -26.64 0.46 25.68
C SER A 246 -26.57 -0.58 26.79
N ASP A 247 -26.21 -0.14 27.99
CA ASP A 247 -26.86 -0.63 29.20
C ASP A 247 -26.78 0.41 30.32
N GLY A 248 -27.95 0.72 30.86
CA GLY A 248 -28.13 1.66 31.96
C GLY A 248 -28.99 2.87 31.62
N HIS A 249 -30.20 2.65 31.10
CA HIS A 249 -31.45 3.27 31.60
C HIS A 249 -32.62 2.47 31.04
N ASP A 250 -33.10 1.54 31.86
CA ASP A 250 -34.39 0.89 31.71
C ASP A 250 -35.49 1.95 31.91
N ASN A 251 -36.35 2.10 30.91
CA ASN A 251 -37.77 2.45 31.07
C ASN A 251 -38.46 2.26 29.72
N GLY A 252 -39.37 1.28 29.69
CA GLY A 252 -40.21 0.96 28.54
C GLY A 252 -41.08 2.11 28.07
N ASP A 253 -41.40 2.15 26.78
CA ASP A 253 -42.69 1.61 26.30
C ASP A 253 -42.86 1.76 24.78
N GLN A 254 -43.55 0.75 24.22
CA GLN A 254 -44.37 0.75 23.01
C GLN A 254 -43.75 0.74 21.59
N ALA A 255 -44.01 -0.40 20.96
CA ALA A 255 -43.80 -0.75 19.56
C ALA A 255 -44.65 0.07 18.57
N LEU A 256 -44.08 0.35 17.39
CA LEU A 256 -44.83 0.54 16.15
C LEU A 256 -43.99 0.16 14.91
N GLN A 257 -44.62 -0.58 14.01
CA GLN A 257 -44.06 -1.29 12.86
C GLN A 257 -43.65 -0.38 11.68
N PRO A 258 -42.80 -0.85 10.74
CA PRO A 258 -42.37 -0.06 9.58
C PRO A 258 -43.37 -0.14 8.40
N GLY A 259 -43.89 1.02 7.99
CA GLY A 259 -44.73 1.19 6.80
C GLY A 259 -43.92 1.34 5.51
N LYS A 260 -44.04 0.37 4.61
CA LYS A 260 -43.67 0.48 3.19
C LYS A 260 -44.58 1.51 2.50
N ARG A 261 -44.02 2.46 1.75
CA ARG A 261 -44.77 3.21 0.72
C ARG A 261 -43.98 3.35 -0.58
N SER A 262 -44.40 2.53 -1.53
CA SER A 262 -44.32 2.71 -2.98
C SER A 262 -44.93 4.05 -3.42
N ARG A 263 -44.32 4.72 -4.39
CA ARG A 263 -44.94 5.84 -5.13
C ARG A 263 -45.23 5.43 -6.57
N SER A 264 -46.52 5.51 -6.89
CA SER A 264 -47.13 5.32 -8.19
C SER A 264 -47.03 6.57 -9.06
N VAL A 265 -47.04 6.30 -10.36
CA VAL A 265 -47.18 7.21 -11.51
C VAL A 265 -48.56 7.90 -11.49
N SER A 266 -48.60 9.17 -11.93
CA SER A 266 -49.75 9.79 -12.61
C SER A 266 -49.23 11.03 -13.37
N GLY A 267 -49.59 11.12 -14.65
CA GLY A 267 -49.11 12.13 -15.60
C GLY A 267 -50.15 13.21 -15.93
N ASP A 268 -49.89 13.81 -17.10
CA ASP A 268 -50.61 14.86 -17.85
C ASP A 268 -50.36 16.29 -17.34
N GLY A 269 -50.00 17.28 -18.14
CA GLY A 269 -49.90 17.59 -19.59
C GLY A 269 -49.70 19.13 -19.62
N ASP A 270 -49.29 19.88 -20.63
CA ASP A 270 -48.99 19.73 -22.05
C ASP A 270 -48.35 21.08 -22.47
N ALA A 271 -47.92 21.15 -23.73
CA ALA A 271 -47.83 22.34 -24.59
C ALA A 271 -46.46 23.04 -24.84
N THR A 272 -45.93 22.72 -26.04
CA THR A 272 -45.46 23.65 -27.10
C THR A 272 -44.17 24.47 -26.87
N ALA A 273 -43.34 24.84 -27.85
CA ALA A 273 -43.01 24.46 -29.22
C ALA A 273 -41.84 25.39 -29.65
N ASN A 274 -41.10 25.01 -30.70
CA ASN A 274 -40.29 25.85 -31.59
C ASN A 274 -38.85 26.29 -31.22
N ASN A 275 -37.91 25.47 -31.70
CA ASN A 275 -37.08 25.65 -32.91
C ASN A 275 -36.18 26.90 -33.14
N SER A 276 -34.90 26.55 -33.43
CA SER A 276 -33.91 27.20 -34.31
C SER A 276 -33.15 28.45 -33.82
N LYS A 277 -31.81 28.38 -33.81
CA LYS A 277 -30.95 28.86 -34.91
C LYS A 277 -29.46 28.65 -34.62
N ARG A 278 -28.72 28.45 -35.71
CA ARG A 278 -27.29 28.21 -35.87
C ARG A 278 -26.66 29.45 -36.52
N MET A 279 -25.35 29.68 -36.26
CA MET A 279 -24.31 30.46 -37.00
C MET A 279 -23.46 31.24 -35.96
N LYS A 280 -22.18 30.96 -35.66
CA LYS A 280 -20.88 30.92 -36.40
C LYS A 280 -20.19 32.31 -36.48
N GLY A 281 -18.94 32.38 -36.00
CA GLY A 281 -17.94 33.47 -36.14
C GLY A 281 -17.04 33.56 -34.90
N GLU A 282 -15.81 33.00 -34.92
CA GLU A 282 -14.50 33.69 -34.98
C GLU A 282 -14.23 34.58 -33.75
N SER A 283 -13.09 34.62 -33.04
CA SER A 283 -11.72 34.11 -33.19
C SER A 283 -10.96 34.44 -31.87
N GLY A 284 -9.81 33.81 -31.59
CA GLY A 284 -8.79 34.40 -30.70
C GLY A 284 -8.41 33.67 -29.41
N SER A 285 -7.25 32.99 -29.48
CA SER A 285 -6.15 33.03 -28.48
C SER A 285 -6.37 32.55 -27.03
N GLY A 286 -5.78 31.38 -26.75
CA GLY A 286 -4.95 31.15 -25.57
C GLY A 286 -5.63 30.53 -24.36
N HIS A 287 -5.33 29.27 -24.05
CA HIS A 287 -5.19 28.80 -22.67
C HIS A 287 -4.52 27.43 -22.57
N THR A 288 -3.62 27.37 -21.58
CA THR A 288 -3.01 26.22 -20.91
C THR A 288 -3.99 25.08 -20.66
N ASN A 289 -3.68 23.87 -21.14
CA ASN A 289 -4.58 22.73 -20.97
C ASN A 289 -4.10 21.77 -19.86
N VAL A 290 -4.87 21.80 -18.78
CA VAL A 290 -4.98 20.78 -17.73
C VAL A 290 -5.57 19.52 -18.36
N HIS A 291 -4.91 18.36 -18.22
CA HIS A 291 -5.49 17.11 -18.70
C HIS A 291 -6.49 16.54 -17.68
N SER A 292 -7.76 16.74 -18.04
CA SER A 292 -8.94 15.99 -17.63
C SER A 292 -8.72 14.48 -17.78
N SER A 293 -8.97 13.72 -16.71
CA SER A 293 -9.10 12.27 -16.78
C SER A 293 -10.53 11.93 -17.16
N GLN A 294 -10.72 11.38 -18.36
CA GLN A 294 -11.97 10.75 -18.76
C GLN A 294 -12.15 9.45 -17.97
N GLU A 295 -13.19 9.42 -17.15
CA GLU A 295 -13.73 8.21 -16.54
C GLU A 295 -14.27 7.28 -17.62
N VAL A 296 -13.65 6.11 -17.77
CA VAL A 296 -14.25 4.98 -18.49
C VAL A 296 -14.96 4.12 -17.44
N LYS A 297 -16.29 4.15 -17.46
CA LYS A 297 -17.14 3.22 -16.72
C LYS A 297 -16.95 1.81 -17.30
N ALA A 298 -16.40 0.90 -16.51
CA ALA A 298 -16.51 -0.54 -16.76
C ALA A 298 -17.64 -1.08 -15.90
N ASP A 299 -18.77 -1.38 -16.53
CA ASP A 299 -19.83 -2.21 -15.97
C ASP A 299 -19.31 -3.62 -15.74
N TYR A 300 -19.32 -4.09 -14.50
CA TYR A 300 -19.22 -5.51 -14.15
C TYR A 300 -20.43 -5.83 -13.27
N THR A 301 -21.53 -6.20 -13.91
CA THR A 301 -22.65 -6.87 -13.25
C THR A 301 -22.60 -8.34 -13.65
N ASP A 302 -21.98 -9.15 -12.80
CA ASP A 302 -22.28 -10.59 -12.76
C ASP A 302 -22.05 -11.08 -11.33
N ARG A 303 -23.14 -11.17 -10.57
CA ARG A 303 -23.21 -11.87 -9.28
C ARG A 303 -23.85 -13.23 -9.53
N PRO A 304 -23.20 -14.36 -9.19
CA PRO A 304 -23.94 -15.59 -9.03
C PRO A 304 -24.76 -15.52 -7.74
N ASN A 305 -26.00 -15.95 -7.89
CA ASN A 305 -27.06 -15.93 -6.90
C ASN A 305 -27.06 -17.26 -6.15
N ASP A 306 -26.40 -17.32 -4.99
CA ASP A 306 -26.54 -18.45 -4.06
C ASP A 306 -27.26 -17.97 -2.80
N ALA A 307 -28.57 -18.25 -2.81
CA ALA A 307 -29.41 -18.18 -1.63
C ALA A 307 -29.15 -19.39 -0.73
N ASN A 308 -29.26 -19.14 0.58
CA ASN A 308 -29.49 -20.10 1.65
C ASN A 308 -28.25 -20.77 2.24
N ASN A 309 -27.76 -20.22 3.37
CA ASN A 309 -27.52 -21.01 4.58
C ASN A 309 -27.44 -20.10 5.81
N ASN A 310 -28.41 -20.27 6.71
CA ASN A 310 -28.33 -19.83 8.10
C ASN A 310 -27.05 -20.39 8.73
N ALA A 311 -26.15 -19.51 9.14
CA ALA A 311 -25.04 -19.81 10.05
C ALA A 311 -25.15 -18.87 11.27
N PRO A 312 -24.89 -19.35 12.50
CA PRO A 312 -25.20 -18.62 13.71
C PRO A 312 -24.32 -17.38 13.86
N SER A 313 -24.94 -16.26 14.22
CA SER A 313 -24.30 -15.02 14.61
C SER A 313 -23.44 -15.24 15.85
N HIS A 314 -22.13 -15.42 15.67
CA HIS A 314 -21.17 -15.29 16.75
C HIS A 314 -20.68 -13.85 16.79
N THR A 315 -21.01 -13.14 17.86
CA THR A 315 -20.47 -11.83 18.22
C THR A 315 -19.15 -11.98 19.00
N PRO A 316 -18.03 -11.51 18.44
CA PRO A 316 -16.89 -11.07 19.24
C PRO A 316 -16.40 -9.69 18.75
N THR A 317 -17.24 -8.65 18.86
CA THR A 317 -16.95 -7.31 18.33
C THR A 317 -15.83 -6.60 19.08
N HIS A 318 -15.88 -6.58 20.43
CA HIS A 318 -14.85 -5.96 21.27
C HIS A 318 -13.48 -6.68 21.13
N THR A 319 -13.50 -8.01 21.05
CA THR A 319 -12.27 -8.81 20.92
C THR A 319 -11.59 -8.57 19.57
N HIS A 320 -12.36 -8.42 18.49
CA HIS A 320 -11.80 -8.19 17.15
C HIS A 320 -11.11 -6.83 17.02
N ALA A 321 -11.77 -5.74 17.45
CA ALA A 321 -11.18 -4.41 17.43
C ALA A 321 -9.93 -4.33 18.32
N HIS A 322 -9.96 -4.96 19.50
CA HIS A 322 -8.80 -5.04 20.38
C HIS A 322 -7.61 -5.74 19.71
N HIS A 323 -7.80 -6.93 19.12
CA HIS A 323 -6.73 -7.63 18.40
C HIS A 323 -6.20 -6.81 17.20
N LEU A 324 -7.08 -6.14 16.47
CA LEU A 324 -6.68 -5.30 15.34
C LEU A 324 -5.78 -4.14 15.76
N LEU A 325 -6.07 -3.50 16.91
CA LEU A 325 -5.22 -2.45 17.46
C LEU A 325 -3.90 -3.00 18.01
N MET A 326 -3.90 -4.21 18.60
CA MET A 326 -2.65 -4.89 18.99
C MET A 326 -1.77 -5.15 17.77
N ASP A 327 -2.34 -5.66 16.68
CA ASP A 327 -1.63 -5.90 15.42
C ASP A 327 -1.13 -4.60 14.80
N THR A 328 -1.91 -3.52 14.89
CA THR A 328 -1.51 -2.19 14.41
C THR A 328 -0.32 -1.66 15.20
N ARG A 329 -0.30 -1.81 16.53
CA ARG A 329 0.85 -1.42 17.37
C ARG A 329 2.12 -2.16 16.97
N ASP A 330 2.03 -3.49 16.87
CA ASP A 330 3.18 -4.32 16.51
C ASP A 330 3.69 -4.00 15.08
N ALA A 331 2.77 -3.77 14.13
CA ALA A 331 3.11 -3.36 12.78
C ALA A 331 3.77 -1.98 12.73
N ILE A 332 3.38 -1.01 13.57
CA ILE A 332 4.07 0.30 13.69
C ILE A 332 5.52 0.09 14.17
N ILE A 333 5.74 -0.79 15.15
CA ILE A 333 7.08 -1.09 15.67
C ILE A 333 7.97 -1.72 14.60
N ARG A 334 7.45 -2.72 13.89
CA ARG A 334 8.17 -3.36 12.77
C ARG A 334 8.43 -2.39 11.62
N PHE A 335 7.50 -1.50 11.32
CA PHE A 335 7.72 -0.41 10.38
C PHE A 335 8.87 0.49 10.86
N ALA A 336 8.91 0.87 12.13
CA ALA A 336 9.96 1.74 12.68
C ALA A 336 11.37 1.13 12.59
N MET A 337 11.51 -0.19 12.48
CA MET A 337 12.82 -0.83 12.23
C MET A 337 13.50 -0.31 10.95
N ILE A 338 12.73 0.09 9.94
CA ILE A 338 13.29 0.65 8.69
C ILE A 338 14.03 1.97 8.94
N PHE A 339 13.72 2.71 10.01
CA PHE A 339 14.32 4.00 10.33
C PHE A 339 15.84 3.90 10.56
N ARG A 340 16.31 2.75 11.04
CA ARG A 340 17.75 2.45 11.19
C ARG A 340 18.50 2.46 9.86
N TYR A 341 17.80 2.15 8.78
CA TYR A 341 18.34 2.04 7.42
C TYR A 341 18.08 3.29 6.58
N LEU A 342 17.44 4.31 7.15
CA LEU A 342 17.27 5.61 6.50
C LEU A 342 18.57 6.43 6.57
N ASP A 343 18.68 7.39 5.64
CA ASP A 343 19.76 8.36 5.59
C ASP A 343 19.89 9.15 6.90
N ARG A 344 21.11 9.62 7.20
CA ARG A 344 21.45 10.24 8.48
C ARG A 344 20.52 11.40 8.86
N ASP A 345 20.17 12.26 7.91
CA ASP A 345 19.30 13.43 8.14
C ASP A 345 17.85 13.04 8.41
N VAL A 346 17.39 11.93 7.82
CA VAL A 346 16.07 11.40 8.07
C VAL A 346 16.04 10.73 9.44
N ARG A 347 17.10 10.00 9.79
CA ARG A 347 17.25 9.35 11.11
C ARG A 347 17.24 10.37 12.26
N ALA A 348 17.94 11.49 12.12
CA ALA A 348 17.93 12.56 13.13
C ALA A 348 16.51 13.11 13.36
N ARG A 349 15.72 13.26 12.29
CA ARG A 349 14.30 13.66 12.38
C ARG A 349 13.46 12.58 13.06
N GLN A 350 13.65 11.30 12.72
CA GLN A 350 12.90 10.22 13.38
C GLN A 350 13.26 10.09 14.86
N GLN A 351 14.50 10.38 15.24
CA GLN A 351 14.90 10.42 16.64
C GLN A 351 14.19 11.54 17.42
N ALA A 352 14.00 12.71 16.79
CA ALA A 352 13.19 13.77 17.39
C ALA A 352 11.71 13.37 17.53
N ASN A 353 11.19 12.55 16.61
CA ASN A 353 9.81 12.04 16.64
C ASN A 353 9.61 10.86 17.59
N LYS A 354 10.66 10.28 18.17
CA LYS A 354 10.58 9.08 19.03
C LYS A 354 9.57 9.22 20.17
N GLY A 355 9.53 10.38 20.83
CA GLY A 355 8.55 10.66 21.88
C GLY A 355 7.10 10.67 21.37
N ARG A 356 6.87 11.22 20.17
CA ARG A 356 5.54 11.22 19.52
C ARG A 356 5.12 9.82 19.08
N ILE A 357 6.05 9.01 18.58
CA ILE A 357 5.81 7.61 18.22
C ILE A 357 5.44 6.81 19.48
N ALA A 358 6.18 6.97 20.59
CA ALA A 358 5.86 6.33 21.85
C ALA A 358 4.48 6.75 22.40
N ALA A 359 4.12 8.02 22.27
CA ALA A 359 2.80 8.54 22.65
C ALA A 359 1.67 8.00 21.76
N LEU A 360 1.90 7.79 20.45
CA LEU A 360 0.94 7.14 19.58
C LEU A 360 0.75 5.67 19.95
N LEU A 361 1.85 4.96 20.20
CA LEU A 361 1.82 3.54 20.56
C LEU A 361 1.05 3.32 21.87
N SER A 362 1.18 4.20 22.87
CA SER A 362 0.46 4.08 24.14
C SER A 362 -1.07 4.13 24.01
N CYS A 363 -1.59 4.64 22.89
CA CYS A 363 -3.02 4.59 22.56
C CYS A 363 -3.52 3.18 22.20
N PHE A 364 -2.62 2.23 21.90
CA PHE A 364 -2.97 0.89 21.44
C PHE A 364 -2.51 -0.20 22.43
N PRO A 365 -3.28 -1.28 22.62
CA PRO A 365 -2.91 -2.39 23.51
C PRO A 365 -1.59 -3.06 23.09
N LYS A 366 -0.74 -3.39 24.07
CA LYS A 366 0.57 -4.03 23.84
C LYS A 366 0.45 -5.55 23.78
N ARG A 367 1.10 -6.15 22.78
CA ARG A 367 1.29 -7.59 22.67
C ARG A 367 2.48 -8.00 23.54
N HIS A 368 2.22 -8.73 24.62
CA HIS A 368 3.26 -9.12 25.59
C HIS A 368 4.12 -10.31 25.13
N ASP A 369 3.60 -11.10 24.21
CA ASP A 369 4.23 -12.28 23.59
C ASP A 369 4.91 -11.98 22.25
N SER A 370 5.03 -10.70 21.86
CA SER A 370 5.69 -10.35 20.60
C SER A 370 7.18 -10.69 20.67
N VAL A 371 7.68 -11.35 19.62
CA VAL A 371 9.11 -11.63 19.43
C VAL A 371 9.90 -10.34 19.16
N TRP A 372 9.19 -9.27 18.78
CA TRP A 372 9.77 -7.98 18.44
C TRP A 372 9.83 -7.12 19.70
N ALA A 373 11.02 -7.09 20.31
CA ALA A 373 11.30 -6.33 21.52
C ALA A 373 11.10 -4.82 21.28
N GLU A 374 9.89 -4.33 21.56
CA GLU A 374 9.46 -2.95 21.31
C GLU A 374 10.46 -1.93 21.86
N ASP A 375 10.90 -2.12 23.10
CA ASP A 375 11.81 -1.20 23.79
C ASP A 375 13.21 -1.18 23.16
N GLU A 376 13.67 -2.33 22.65
CA GLU A 376 14.94 -2.43 21.92
C GLU A 376 14.85 -1.74 20.55
N ILE A 377 13.76 -1.98 19.81
CA ILE A 377 13.55 -1.38 18.49
C ILE A 377 13.46 0.14 18.61
N LEU A 378 12.63 0.66 19.52
CA LEU A 378 12.55 2.09 19.82
C LEU A 378 13.88 2.64 20.34
N GLY A 379 14.63 1.86 21.11
CA GLY A 379 15.97 2.21 21.60
C GLY A 379 17.03 2.36 20.50
N SER A 380 16.81 1.71 19.35
CA SER A 380 17.87 1.47 18.37
C SER A 380 17.96 2.43 17.19
N PHE A 381 17.01 3.35 17.03
CA PHE A 381 17.05 4.38 15.99
C PHE A 381 17.24 5.78 16.56
#